data_AF-T1P407-F1
#
_entry.id   AF-T1P407-F1
#
_cell.length_a   1.000
_cell.length_b   1.000
_cell.length_c   1.000
_cell.angle_alpha   90.00
_cell.angle_beta   90.00
_cell.angle_gamma   90.00
#
_symmetry.space_group_name_H-M   'P 1'
#
loop_
_entity.id
_entity.type
_entity.pdbx_description
1 polymer ?
#
loop_
_entity_poly.entity_id
_entity_poly.type
_entity_poly.pdbx_seq_one_letter_code
_entity_poly.pdbx_strand_id
1 'polypeptide(L)'
;LFTDDEIQVTADHLVRPIMVPRDIHILPWFAGYAEAINAGKSLRNEDQASFHRGVLRTQDAPEEDLECDREWEIPYVYFGIFDGHAGSGCAVTAANELHQMVHKKLMGILHHLVPNATCPSSCGQGVMWFPSREISVESLIIGALEAAFWEMDHQIGDDKRRYKMLGGCTVLVSLFILGKLYVANAGDSRGVLCRNKTPYPMSFDFTPVSERQRLQQLGFQKPQLLGNEYTHVDYCRRPLRNDVGKKML
;
A
#
# COMPACT_ATOMS: atom_id res chain seq x y z
N LEU A 1 4.13 -21.50 -1.84
CA LEU A 1 2.72 -21.16 -2.12
C LEU A 1 2.64 -21.12 -3.65
N PHE A 2 2.12 -22.09 -4.40
CA PHE A 2 1.30 -23.27 -4.12
C PHE A 2 1.46 -24.22 -5.33
N THR A 3 1.36 -25.54 -5.16
CA THR A 3 1.13 -26.44 -6.32
C THR A 3 -0.28 -26.18 -6.88
N ASP A 4 -0.56 -26.57 -8.13
CA ASP A 4 -1.90 -26.38 -8.72
C ASP A 4 -3.02 -26.98 -7.85
N ASP A 5 -2.76 -28.11 -7.21
CA ASP A 5 -3.68 -28.76 -6.26
C ASP A 5 -4.03 -27.86 -5.07
N GLU A 6 -3.04 -27.18 -4.49
CA GLU A 6 -3.28 -26.29 -3.35
C GLU A 6 -4.08 -25.06 -3.76
N ILE A 7 -3.82 -24.51 -4.96
CA ILE A 7 -4.62 -23.41 -5.52
C ILE A 7 -6.07 -23.84 -5.67
N GLN A 8 -6.32 -25.07 -6.15
CA GLN A 8 -7.68 -25.59 -6.30
C GLN A 8 -8.37 -25.78 -4.95
N VAL A 9 -7.65 -26.25 -3.93
CA VAL A 9 -8.18 -26.38 -2.56
C VAL A 9 -8.53 -25.00 -1.96
N THR A 10 -7.73 -23.96 -2.22
CA THR A 10 -8.04 -22.60 -1.74
C THR A 10 -9.32 -22.02 -2.35
N ALA A 11 -9.77 -22.56 -3.49
CA ALA A 11 -10.98 -22.15 -4.17
C ALA A 11 -12.26 -22.88 -3.69
N ASP A 12 -12.15 -23.77 -2.69
CA ASP A 12 -13.31 -24.49 -2.16
C ASP A 12 -14.20 -23.58 -1.29
N HIS A 13 -15.37 -23.22 -1.83
CA HIS A 13 -16.36 -22.37 -1.14
C HIS A 13 -17.19 -23.10 -0.07
N LEU A 14 -17.19 -24.43 -0.05
CA LEU A 14 -17.91 -25.22 0.96
C LEU A 14 -17.07 -25.37 2.22
N VAL A 15 -15.82 -25.80 2.04
CA VAL A 15 -14.88 -26.06 3.15
C VAL A 15 -14.22 -24.77 3.62
N ARG A 16 -13.90 -23.85 2.71
CA ARG A 16 -13.19 -22.58 2.98
C ARG A 16 -11.99 -22.78 3.90
N PRO A 17 -11.00 -23.58 3.47
CA PRO A 17 -9.86 -23.90 4.31
C PRO A 17 -9.12 -22.62 4.72
N ILE A 18 -8.65 -22.59 5.98
CA ILE A 18 -7.80 -21.52 6.49
C ILE A 18 -6.38 -21.79 6.01
N MET A 19 -5.85 -20.88 5.18
CA MET A 19 -4.48 -20.95 4.70
C MET A 19 -3.56 -20.22 5.67
N VAL A 20 -2.44 -20.85 6.01
CA VAL A 20 -1.40 -20.29 6.89
C VAL A 20 -0.02 -20.56 6.27
N PRO A 21 1.03 -19.80 6.65
CA PRO A 21 2.38 -20.09 6.21
C PRO A 21 2.80 -21.51 6.62
N ARG A 22 3.48 -22.25 5.74
CA ARG A 22 3.98 -23.61 6.04
C ARG A 22 5.03 -23.59 7.16
N ASP A 23 5.86 -22.57 7.16
CA ASP A 23 6.80 -22.28 8.24
C ASP A 23 6.37 -20.98 8.92
N ILE A 24 5.91 -21.09 10.16
CA ILE A 24 5.47 -19.94 10.96
C ILE A 24 6.64 -19.13 11.52
N HIS A 25 7.87 -19.68 11.53
CA HIS A 25 9.05 -19.02 12.08
C HIS A 25 9.62 -17.95 11.14
N ILE A 26 9.16 -17.89 9.88
CA ILE A 26 9.57 -16.85 8.93
C ILE A 26 9.12 -15.46 9.40
N LEU A 27 8.00 -15.37 10.12
CA LEU A 27 7.43 -14.11 10.58
C LEU A 27 8.09 -13.65 11.91
N PRO A 28 8.45 -12.36 12.06
CA PRO A 28 9.04 -11.82 13.29
C PRO A 28 8.01 -11.68 14.39
N TRP A 29 8.48 -11.43 15.60
CA TRP A 29 7.68 -10.92 16.71
C TRP A 29 6.44 -11.76 17.05
N PHE A 30 6.52 -13.07 16.82
CA PHE A 30 5.39 -13.99 16.98
C PHE A 30 4.16 -13.61 16.16
N ALA A 31 4.37 -12.91 15.04
CA ALA A 31 3.31 -12.60 14.10
C ALA A 31 2.80 -13.88 13.44
N GLY A 32 1.50 -13.89 13.15
CA GLY A 32 0.83 -14.95 12.42
C GLY A 32 0.17 -14.40 11.16
N TYR A 33 -0.12 -15.29 10.23
CA TYR A 33 -0.92 -15.00 9.04
C TYR A 33 -1.96 -16.09 8.85
N ALA A 34 -3.16 -15.68 8.47
CA ALA A 34 -4.23 -16.56 8.08
C ALA A 34 -5.11 -15.89 7.02
N GLU A 35 -5.53 -16.63 6.01
CA GLU A 35 -6.49 -16.18 4.99
C GLU A 35 -7.51 -17.28 4.69
N ALA A 36 -8.66 -16.91 4.15
CA ALA A 36 -9.63 -17.84 3.61
C ALA A 36 -10.44 -17.15 2.51
N ILE A 37 -10.78 -17.89 1.46
CA ILE A 37 -11.60 -17.36 0.37
C ILE A 37 -12.95 -16.84 0.88
N ASN A 38 -13.48 -15.83 0.19
CA ASN A 38 -14.83 -15.33 0.44
C ASN A 38 -15.91 -16.42 0.23
N ALA A 39 -17.10 -16.18 0.78
CA ALA A 39 -18.23 -17.11 0.75
C ALA A 39 -19.01 -17.07 -0.59
N GLY A 40 -18.31 -17.21 -1.72
CA GLY A 40 -18.92 -17.40 -3.05
C GLY A 40 -19.09 -16.12 -3.89
N LYS A 41 -18.34 -15.05 -3.60
CA LYS A 41 -18.32 -13.82 -4.40
C LYS A 41 -17.39 -13.94 -5.62
N SER A 42 -16.23 -14.57 -5.46
CA SER A 42 -15.26 -14.81 -6.55
C SER A 42 -15.09 -16.31 -6.77
N LEU A 43 -14.63 -16.74 -7.95
CA LEU A 43 -14.37 -18.16 -8.24
C LEU A 43 -13.07 -18.67 -7.59
N ARG A 44 -12.13 -17.77 -7.33
CA ARG A 44 -10.81 -18.07 -6.76
C ARG A 44 -10.51 -17.09 -5.65
N ASN A 45 -9.57 -17.44 -4.78
CA ASN A 45 -9.06 -16.50 -3.79
C ASN A 45 -8.31 -15.38 -4.53
N GLU A 46 -8.76 -14.13 -4.34
CA GLU A 46 -8.15 -12.94 -4.96
C GLU A 46 -7.26 -12.19 -3.97
N ASP A 47 -7.29 -12.58 -2.70
CA ASP A 47 -6.49 -12.00 -1.62
C ASP A 47 -5.04 -12.49 -1.70
N GLN A 48 -4.10 -11.63 -1.32
CA GLN A 48 -2.68 -11.93 -1.19
C GLN A 48 -2.12 -11.25 0.07
N ALA A 49 -0.99 -11.76 0.55
CA ALA A 49 -0.19 -11.09 1.56
C ALA A 49 1.29 -11.27 1.28
N SER A 50 2.10 -10.34 1.77
CA SER A 50 3.54 -10.44 1.67
C SER A 50 4.25 -9.93 2.93
N PHE A 51 5.42 -10.50 3.18
CA PHE A 51 6.25 -10.19 4.33
C PHE A 51 7.71 -10.09 3.89
N HIS A 52 8.38 -9.02 4.29
CA HIS A 52 9.78 -8.80 3.95
C HIS A 52 10.55 -8.18 5.13
N ARG A 53 11.81 -8.61 5.30
CA ARG A 53 12.81 -7.91 6.13
C ARG A 53 13.84 -7.33 5.19
N GLY A 54 14.16 -6.06 5.37
CA GLY A 54 15.21 -5.40 4.61
C GLY A 54 16.15 -4.64 5.53
N VAL A 55 17.31 -4.29 5.00
CA VAL A 55 18.28 -3.42 5.64
C VAL A 55 18.67 -2.37 4.60
N LEU A 56 18.56 -1.09 4.95
CA LEU A 56 19.10 -0.01 4.15
C LEU A 56 20.57 0.15 4.49
N ARG A 57 21.46 0.09 3.50
CA ARG A 57 22.91 0.19 3.71
C ARG A 57 23.48 1.26 2.82
N THR A 58 24.34 2.10 3.36
CA THR A 58 25.01 3.17 2.60
C THR A 58 25.91 2.63 1.50
N GLN A 59 26.46 1.42 1.66
CA GLN A 59 27.24 0.73 0.62
C GLN A 59 26.42 0.35 -0.63
N ASP A 60 25.10 0.21 -0.48
CA ASP A 60 24.20 -0.20 -1.56
C ASP A 60 23.62 1.05 -2.28
N ALA A 61 23.98 2.26 -1.82
CA ALA A 61 23.57 3.52 -2.44
C ALA A 61 24.43 3.82 -3.69
N PRO A 62 23.88 4.52 -4.70
CA PRO A 62 24.65 4.92 -5.89
C PRO A 62 25.88 5.76 -5.52
N GLU A 63 27.01 5.55 -6.21
CA GLU A 63 28.29 6.21 -5.91
C GLU A 63 28.24 7.75 -5.95
N GLU A 64 27.27 8.33 -6.65
CA GLU A 64 27.12 9.79 -6.82
C GLU A 64 26.69 10.52 -5.53
N ASP A 65 26.26 9.80 -4.49
CA ASP A 65 25.81 10.35 -3.20
C ASP A 65 26.87 10.26 -2.06
N LEU A 66 28.11 9.86 -2.37
CA LEU A 66 29.14 9.49 -1.38
C LEU A 66 29.96 10.70 -0.85
N GLU A 67 29.36 11.50 0.04
CA GLU A 67 30.10 12.30 1.04
C GLU A 67 29.82 11.82 2.48
N CYS A 68 29.65 10.51 2.67
CA CYS A 68 29.46 9.93 4.00
C CYS A 68 30.57 8.93 4.36
N ASP A 69 31.54 9.37 5.17
CA ASP A 69 32.63 8.54 5.69
C ASP A 69 32.18 7.41 6.65
N ARG A 70 30.87 7.28 6.92
CA ARG A 70 30.35 6.30 7.88
C ARG A 70 29.37 5.35 7.22
N GLU A 71 29.58 4.06 7.48
CA GLU A 71 28.64 3.01 7.11
C GLU A 71 27.44 3.01 8.07
N TRP A 72 26.24 3.06 7.51
CA TRP A 72 25.00 2.96 8.29
C TRP A 72 24.13 1.83 7.77
N GLU A 73 23.56 1.08 8.71
CA GLU A 73 22.56 0.05 8.46
C GLU A 73 21.25 0.40 9.17
N ILE A 74 20.16 0.54 8.42
CA ILE A 74 18.82 0.80 8.95
C ILE A 74 17.92 -0.40 8.62
N PRO A 75 17.70 -1.34 9.57
CA PRO A 75 16.79 -2.45 9.36
C PRO A 75 15.33 -1.98 9.33
N TYR A 76 14.51 -2.64 8.53
CA TYR A 76 13.07 -2.46 8.52
C TYR A 76 12.33 -3.78 8.31
N VAL A 77 11.07 -3.79 8.74
CA VAL A 77 10.15 -4.90 8.54
C VAL A 77 8.91 -4.40 7.79
N TYR A 78 8.50 -5.14 6.78
CA TYR A 78 7.35 -4.84 5.93
C TYR A 78 6.33 -5.98 6.01
N PHE A 79 5.07 -5.62 6.19
CA PHE A 79 3.92 -6.49 5.99
C PHE A 79 2.97 -5.82 5.00
N GLY A 80 2.47 -6.57 4.02
CA GLY A 80 1.49 -6.10 3.05
C GLY A 80 0.30 -7.06 2.96
N ILE A 81 -0.90 -6.48 2.88
CA ILE A 81 -2.15 -7.18 2.57
C ILE A 81 -2.73 -6.57 1.30
N PHE A 82 -3.22 -7.43 0.41
CA PHE A 82 -3.74 -7.05 -0.91
C PHE A 82 -5.06 -7.78 -1.15
N ASP A 83 -6.15 -7.04 -1.32
CA ASP A 83 -7.47 -7.61 -1.64
C ASP A 83 -7.74 -7.34 -3.12
N GLY A 84 -7.63 -8.39 -3.94
CA GLY A 84 -7.87 -8.33 -5.37
C GLY A 84 -9.37 -8.31 -5.70
N HIS A 85 -9.75 -7.63 -6.77
CA HIS A 85 -11.12 -7.64 -7.26
C HIS A 85 -11.16 -7.70 -8.78
N ALA A 86 -12.10 -8.50 -9.30
CA ALA A 86 -12.26 -8.77 -10.73
C ALA A 86 -11.01 -9.40 -11.37
N GLY A 87 -10.36 -10.29 -10.62
CA GLY A 87 -9.09 -10.94 -10.94
C GLY A 87 -8.06 -10.77 -9.81
N SER A 88 -7.24 -11.80 -9.60
CA SER A 88 -6.15 -11.78 -8.62
C SER A 88 -4.85 -11.15 -9.15
N GLY A 89 -4.75 -10.92 -10.46
CA GLY A 89 -3.49 -10.52 -11.10
C GLY A 89 -2.86 -9.29 -10.46
N CYS A 90 -3.64 -8.21 -10.26
CA CYS A 90 -3.13 -6.99 -9.65
C CYS A 90 -2.62 -7.21 -8.22
N ALA A 91 -3.34 -7.99 -7.41
CA ALA A 91 -2.93 -8.33 -6.04
C ALA A 91 -1.64 -9.17 -6.03
N VAL A 92 -1.52 -10.14 -6.95
CA VAL A 92 -0.31 -10.97 -7.10
C VAL A 92 0.91 -10.12 -7.49
N THR A 93 0.77 -9.25 -8.49
CA THR A 93 1.84 -8.32 -8.88
C THR A 93 2.22 -7.40 -7.73
N ALA A 94 1.23 -6.80 -7.05
CA ALA A 94 1.46 -5.91 -5.92
C ALA A 94 2.19 -6.63 -4.76
N ALA A 95 1.78 -7.85 -4.43
CA ALA A 95 2.40 -8.64 -3.36
C ALA A 95 3.88 -8.96 -3.64
N ASN A 96 4.22 -9.23 -4.91
CA ASN A 96 5.56 -9.60 -5.34
C ASN A 96 6.50 -8.39 -5.56
N GLU A 97 5.99 -7.22 -5.96
CA GLU A 97 6.85 -6.11 -6.40
C GLU A 97 6.83 -4.89 -5.47
N LEU A 98 5.74 -4.64 -4.71
CA LEU A 98 5.60 -3.37 -3.96
C LEU A 98 6.71 -3.16 -2.93
N HIS A 99 7.09 -4.23 -2.24
CA HIS A 99 8.13 -4.18 -1.21
C HIS A 99 9.50 -3.78 -1.78
N GLN A 100 9.79 -4.15 -3.04
CA GLN A 100 11.02 -3.79 -3.74
C GLN A 100 11.01 -2.30 -4.10
N MET A 101 9.86 -1.77 -4.54
CA MET A 101 9.70 -0.34 -4.79
C MET A 101 9.84 0.48 -3.50
N VAL A 102 9.23 0.03 -2.40
CA VAL A 102 9.40 0.66 -1.09
C VAL A 102 10.87 0.67 -0.69
N HIS A 103 11.58 -0.45 -0.83
CA HIS A 103 13.02 -0.53 -0.57
C HIS A 103 13.81 0.50 -1.39
N LYS A 104 13.59 0.54 -2.71
CA LYS A 104 14.23 1.48 -3.63
C LYS A 104 13.98 2.94 -3.25
N LYS A 105 12.74 3.30 -2.89
CA LYS A 105 12.41 4.68 -2.46
C LYS A 105 13.05 5.04 -1.12
N LEU A 106 13.10 4.08 -0.18
CA LEU A 106 13.79 4.28 1.10
C LEU A 106 15.30 4.44 0.93
N MET A 107 15.92 3.68 0.01
CA MET A 107 17.34 3.86 -0.34
C MET A 107 17.60 5.24 -0.92
N GLY A 108 16.73 5.73 -1.80
CA GLY A 108 16.85 7.07 -2.38
C GLY A 108 16.81 8.23 -1.37
N ILE A 109 16.31 7.99 -0.15
CA ILE A 109 16.32 8.98 0.94
C ILE A 109 17.25 8.61 2.10
N LEU A 110 18.04 7.53 1.97
CA LEU A 110 18.83 6.95 3.07
C LEU A 110 19.74 7.98 3.75
N HIS A 111 20.42 8.82 2.98
CA HIS A 111 21.33 9.82 3.50
C HIS A 111 20.64 10.82 4.45
N HIS A 112 19.36 11.12 4.23
CA HIS A 112 18.57 11.97 5.10
C HIS A 112 18.03 11.26 6.35
N LEU A 113 18.00 9.93 6.36
CA LEU A 113 17.56 9.13 7.51
C LEU A 113 18.66 8.97 8.56
N VAL A 114 19.91 9.23 8.18
CA VAL A 114 21.10 9.00 8.97
C VAL A 114 21.47 10.24 9.80
N PRO A 115 21.83 10.08 11.09
CA PRO A 115 22.36 11.18 11.90
C PRO A 115 23.74 11.62 11.37
N ASN A 116 23.77 12.74 10.62
CA ASN A 116 24.91 13.64 10.27
C ASN A 116 24.94 14.14 8.81
N ALA A 117 23.89 13.94 7.99
CA ALA A 117 23.79 14.63 6.69
C ALA A 117 23.29 16.09 6.79
N THR A 118 23.56 16.77 7.92
CA THR A 118 23.53 18.24 7.93
C THR A 118 24.78 18.69 7.18
N CYS A 119 24.63 18.92 5.87
CA CYS A 119 25.56 19.78 5.16
C CYS A 119 25.66 21.07 6.00
N PRO A 120 26.88 21.55 6.34
CA PRO A 120 26.99 22.89 6.91
C PRO A 120 26.30 23.79 5.90
N SER A 121 25.24 24.46 6.34
CA SER A 121 24.45 25.37 5.54
C SER A 121 25.38 26.44 4.95
N SER A 122 25.92 26.18 3.76
CA SER A 122 26.57 27.16 2.91
C SER A 122 25.49 27.93 2.16
N CYS A 123 24.49 28.43 2.88
CA CYS A 123 23.68 29.51 2.36
C CYS A 123 24.53 30.78 2.44
N GLY A 124 25.32 30.98 1.39
CA GLY A 124 25.76 32.31 1.00
C GLY A 124 24.56 33.26 1.03
N GLN A 125 24.80 34.44 1.58
CA GLN A 125 23.85 35.53 1.75
C GLN A 125 23.04 35.77 0.46
N GLY A 126 21.82 35.26 0.43
CA GLY A 126 20.79 35.63 -0.54
C GLY A 126 19.50 35.81 0.24
N VAL A 127 19.11 37.05 0.50
CA VAL A 127 17.85 37.41 1.16
C VAL A 127 16.70 37.00 0.25
N MET A 128 16.28 35.74 0.35
CA MET A 128 15.08 35.24 -0.31
C MET A 128 14.16 34.77 0.80
N TRP A 129 13.07 35.52 1.03
CA TRP A 129 12.02 35.22 1.99
C TRP A 129 11.19 34.01 1.56
N PHE A 130 11.84 32.86 1.39
CA PHE A 130 11.15 31.59 1.34
C PHE A 130 11.08 31.04 2.76
N PRO A 131 9.89 30.78 3.32
CA PRO A 131 9.79 30.09 4.59
C PRO A 131 10.44 28.70 4.41
N SER A 132 11.60 28.51 5.02
CA SER A 132 12.30 27.23 5.04
C SER A 132 11.44 26.26 5.85
N ARG A 133 10.66 25.40 5.18
CA ARG A 133 10.00 24.28 5.84
C ARG A 133 11.06 23.22 6.09
N GLU A 134 11.43 23.00 7.34
CA GLU A 134 12.23 21.85 7.72
C GLU A 134 11.45 20.57 7.37
N ILE A 135 12.04 19.71 6.55
CA ILE A 135 11.44 18.43 6.16
C ILE A 135 11.87 17.40 7.21
N SER A 136 10.90 16.78 7.87
CA SER A 136 11.20 15.77 8.89
C SER A 136 11.50 14.40 8.26
N VAL A 137 12.20 13.54 9.00
CA VAL A 137 12.46 12.14 8.62
C VAL A 137 11.15 11.40 8.34
N GLU A 138 10.10 11.67 9.12
CA GLU A 138 8.78 11.09 8.91
C GLU A 138 8.17 11.52 7.57
N SER A 139 8.28 12.81 7.20
CA SER A 139 7.79 13.29 5.91
C SER A 139 8.52 12.63 4.74
N LEU A 140 9.82 12.37 4.86
CA LEU A 140 10.58 11.66 3.84
C LEU A 140 10.11 10.21 3.69
N ILE A 141 9.93 9.48 4.80
CA ILE A 141 9.44 8.10 4.76
C ILE A 141 8.01 8.03 4.20
N ILE A 142 7.13 8.98 4.57
CA ILE A 142 5.78 9.09 4.01
C ILE A 142 5.86 9.32 2.50
N GLY A 143 6.68 10.28 2.05
CA GLY A 143 6.87 10.55 0.61
C GLY A 143 7.45 9.35 -0.14
N ALA A 144 8.36 8.59 0.45
CA ALA A 144 8.89 7.37 -0.13
C ALA A 144 7.81 6.28 -0.30
N LEU A 145 6.93 6.10 0.70
CA LEU A 145 5.79 5.19 0.61
C LEU A 145 4.80 5.63 -0.46
N GLU A 146 4.43 6.91 -0.50
CA GLU A 146 3.54 7.46 -1.53
C GLU A 146 4.11 7.28 -2.94
N ALA A 147 5.40 7.57 -3.12
CA ALA A 147 6.09 7.38 -4.39
C ALA A 147 6.16 5.90 -4.81
N ALA A 148 6.31 4.97 -3.87
CA ALA A 148 6.30 3.55 -4.16
C ALA A 148 4.91 3.05 -4.59
N PHE A 149 3.85 3.49 -3.91
CA PHE A 149 2.47 3.16 -4.30
C PHE A 149 2.16 3.73 -5.70
N TRP A 150 2.66 4.94 -5.99
CA TRP A 150 2.45 5.54 -7.30
C TRP A 150 3.23 4.82 -8.42
N GLU A 151 4.47 4.41 -8.17
CA GLU A 151 5.25 3.61 -9.15
C GLU A 151 4.60 2.24 -9.38
N MET A 152 4.05 1.62 -8.34
CA MET A 152 3.32 0.34 -8.45
C MET A 152 2.07 0.47 -9.32
N ASP A 153 1.23 1.48 -9.09
CA ASP A 153 0.00 1.66 -9.88
C ASP A 153 0.32 1.91 -11.37
N HIS A 154 1.39 2.66 -11.68
CA HIS A 154 1.88 2.79 -13.05
C HIS A 154 2.31 1.45 -13.65
N GLN A 155 3.12 0.67 -12.92
CA GLN A 155 3.58 -0.63 -13.41
C GLN A 155 2.39 -1.57 -13.67
N ILE A 156 1.44 -1.67 -12.74
CA ILE A 156 0.20 -2.43 -12.94
C ILE A 156 -0.55 -1.90 -14.16
N GLY A 157 -0.64 -0.59 -14.34
CA GLY A 157 -1.24 0.03 -15.51
C GLY A 157 -0.60 -0.41 -16.82
N ASP A 158 0.73 -0.54 -16.85
CA ASP A 158 1.50 -1.03 -18.00
C ASP A 158 1.29 -2.53 -18.23
N ASP A 159 1.34 -3.33 -17.17
CA ASP A 159 1.16 -4.78 -17.21
C ASP A 159 -0.25 -5.16 -17.65
N LYS A 160 -1.28 -4.41 -17.24
CA LYS A 160 -2.66 -4.58 -17.72
C LYS A 160 -2.77 -4.45 -19.23
N ARG A 161 -2.00 -3.55 -19.85
CA ARG A 161 -1.98 -3.38 -21.33
C ARG A 161 -1.25 -4.53 -22.04
N ARG A 162 -0.23 -5.12 -21.41
CA ARG A 162 0.59 -6.19 -22.00
C ARG A 162 -0.01 -7.59 -21.80
N TYR A 163 -0.47 -7.89 -20.59
CA TYR A 163 -0.84 -9.24 -20.16
C TYR A 163 -2.35 -9.45 -19.97
N LYS A 164 -3.19 -8.46 -20.32
CA LYS A 164 -4.65 -8.48 -20.14
C LYS A 164 -5.07 -8.81 -18.70
N MET A 165 -4.31 -8.32 -17.72
CA MET A 165 -4.70 -8.42 -16.32
C MET A 165 -6.00 -7.63 -16.10
N LEU A 166 -6.96 -8.27 -15.46
CA LEU A 166 -8.26 -7.67 -15.14
C LEU A 166 -8.26 -7.09 -13.73
N GLY A 167 -9.17 -6.15 -13.49
CA GLY A 167 -9.47 -5.69 -12.14
C GLY A 167 -8.42 -4.80 -11.50
N GLY A 168 -8.34 -4.83 -10.18
CA GLY A 168 -7.47 -4.02 -9.35
C GLY A 168 -7.27 -4.69 -7.99
N CYS A 169 -6.59 -4.01 -7.07
CA CYS A 169 -6.51 -4.48 -5.70
C CYS A 169 -6.48 -3.31 -4.71
N THR A 170 -6.98 -3.55 -3.51
CA THR A 170 -6.64 -2.72 -2.35
C THR A 170 -5.22 -3.04 -1.90
N VAL A 171 -4.60 -2.13 -1.16
CA VAL A 171 -3.28 -2.33 -0.57
C VAL A 171 -3.25 -1.74 0.84
N LEU A 172 -2.81 -2.52 1.81
CA LEU A 172 -2.49 -2.05 3.15
C LEU A 172 -1.09 -2.51 3.53
N VAL A 173 -0.20 -1.56 3.83
CA VAL A 173 1.19 -1.81 4.22
C VAL A 173 1.43 -1.35 5.64
N SER A 174 2.09 -2.19 6.45
CA SER A 174 2.68 -1.83 7.73
C SER A 174 4.20 -1.90 7.63
N LEU A 175 4.87 -0.75 7.72
CA LEU A 175 6.31 -0.60 7.70
C LEU A 175 6.82 -0.23 9.09
N PHE A 176 7.71 -1.05 9.63
CA PHE A 176 8.42 -0.80 10.88
C PHE A 176 9.85 -0.40 10.57
N ILE A 177 10.22 0.85 10.83
CA ILE A 177 11.54 1.41 10.53
C ILE A 177 11.87 2.49 11.55
N LEU A 178 13.14 2.60 11.96
CA LEU A 178 13.62 3.61 12.93
C LEU A 178 12.77 3.68 14.23
N GLY A 179 12.31 2.51 14.71
CA GLY A 179 11.50 2.41 15.93
C GLY A 179 10.06 2.93 15.79
N LYS A 180 9.59 3.21 14.57
CA LYS A 180 8.24 3.70 14.29
C LYS A 180 7.47 2.74 13.40
N LEU A 181 6.14 2.75 13.54
CA LEU A 181 5.19 2.06 12.66
C LEU A 181 4.55 3.08 11.73
N TYR A 182 4.68 2.85 10.43
CA TYR A 182 3.99 3.57 9.36
C TYR A 182 2.95 2.64 8.74
N VAL A 183 1.72 3.13 8.57
CA VAL A 183 0.66 2.39 7.89
C VAL A 183 0.24 3.17 6.64
N ALA A 184 0.41 2.55 5.48
CA ALA A 184 -0.01 3.11 4.19
C ALA A 184 -1.22 2.31 3.67
N ASN A 185 -2.30 3.01 3.32
CA ASN A 185 -3.55 2.40 2.87
C ASN A 185 -3.99 2.97 1.53
N ALA A 186 -4.42 2.08 0.63
CA ALA A 186 -5.09 2.40 -0.62
C ALA A 186 -6.25 1.41 -0.83
N GLY A 187 -7.46 1.82 -0.46
CA GLY A 187 -8.67 1.00 -0.56
C GLY A 187 -9.36 0.80 0.79
N ASP A 188 -10.15 -0.27 0.92
CA ASP A 188 -10.98 -0.57 2.08
C ASP A 188 -10.45 -1.72 2.96
N SER A 189 -9.21 -2.18 2.72
CA SER A 189 -8.43 -2.92 3.71
C SER A 189 -8.14 -2.05 4.95
N ARG A 190 -7.97 -2.68 6.13
CA ARG A 190 -7.86 -1.94 7.40
C ARG A 190 -6.79 -2.43 8.35
N GLY A 191 -6.00 -1.49 8.88
CA GLY A 191 -5.02 -1.70 9.95
C GLY A 191 -5.50 -1.12 11.28
N VAL A 192 -5.36 -1.91 12.36
CA VAL A 192 -5.72 -1.50 13.72
C VAL A 192 -4.60 -1.87 14.68
N LEU A 193 -4.12 -0.91 15.47
CA LEU A 193 -3.14 -1.13 16.53
C LEU A 193 -3.87 -1.33 17.86
N CYS A 194 -3.62 -2.42 18.56
CA CYS A 194 -4.11 -2.60 19.93
C CYS A 194 -2.99 -2.27 20.92
N ARG A 195 -3.24 -1.32 21.83
CA ARG A 195 -2.33 -0.98 22.93
C ARG A 195 -3.11 -0.92 24.24
N ASN A 196 -2.66 -1.65 25.25
CA ASN A 196 -3.33 -1.73 26.57
C ASN A 196 -4.82 -2.10 26.48
N LYS A 197 -5.17 -3.08 25.63
CA LYS A 197 -6.55 -3.51 25.36
C LYS A 197 -7.43 -2.45 24.67
N THR A 198 -6.85 -1.35 24.21
CA THR A 198 -7.56 -0.30 23.46
C THR A 198 -7.19 -0.39 21.97
N PRO A 199 -8.18 -0.49 21.06
CA PRO A 199 -7.94 -0.44 19.64
C PRO A 199 -7.76 1.02 19.16
N TYR A 200 -6.76 1.24 18.32
CA TYR A 200 -6.46 2.51 17.66
C TYR A 200 -6.51 2.27 16.14
N PRO A 201 -7.42 2.92 15.39
CA PRO A 201 -7.43 2.81 13.94
C PRO A 201 -6.14 3.41 13.37
N MET A 202 -5.42 2.63 12.57
CA MET A 202 -4.18 3.09 11.91
C MET A 202 -4.40 3.44 10.44
N SER A 203 -5.51 3.00 9.86
CA SER A 203 -5.97 3.40 8.53
C SER A 203 -7.47 3.69 8.53
N PHE A 204 -7.92 4.40 7.49
CA PHE A 204 -9.32 4.65 7.20
C PHE A 204 -9.64 4.19 5.78
N ASP A 205 -10.78 3.50 5.63
CA ASP A 205 -11.21 2.94 4.36
C ASP A 205 -11.46 4.04 3.31
N PHE A 206 -10.99 3.81 2.09
CA PHE A 206 -11.30 4.66 0.95
C PHE A 206 -12.58 4.17 0.31
N THR A 207 -13.70 4.56 0.91
CA THR A 207 -15.02 4.31 0.35
C THR A 207 -15.39 5.43 -0.63
N PRO A 208 -16.28 5.17 -1.59
CA PRO A 208 -16.85 6.24 -2.39
C PRO A 208 -17.45 7.38 -1.54
N VAL A 209 -17.94 7.07 -0.32
CA VAL A 209 -18.61 8.04 0.57
C VAL A 209 -17.61 8.96 1.25
N SER A 210 -16.51 8.40 1.77
CA SER A 210 -15.43 9.18 2.38
C SER A 210 -14.72 10.03 1.32
N GLU A 211 -14.58 9.52 0.11
CA GLU A 211 -13.91 10.19 -1.02
C GLU A 211 -14.86 11.08 -1.85
N ARG A 212 -16.12 11.25 -1.42
CA ARG A 212 -17.17 11.88 -2.22
C ARG A 212 -16.77 13.23 -2.77
N GLN A 213 -16.21 14.12 -1.95
CA GLN A 213 -15.83 15.46 -2.40
C GLN A 213 -14.80 15.42 -3.54
N ARG A 214 -13.78 14.56 -3.40
CA ARG A 214 -12.74 14.37 -4.42
C ARG A 214 -13.35 13.80 -5.71
N LEU A 215 -14.23 12.81 -5.61
CA LEU A 215 -14.90 12.20 -6.76
C LEU A 215 -15.81 13.19 -7.50
N GLN A 216 -16.62 13.97 -6.77
CA GLN A 216 -17.49 14.99 -7.35
C GLN A 216 -16.68 16.11 -8.04
N GLN A 217 -15.59 16.56 -7.42
CA GLN A 217 -14.70 17.55 -8.03
C GLN A 217 -14.03 17.01 -9.29
N LEU A 218 -13.56 15.75 -9.26
CA LEU A 218 -12.95 15.12 -10.43
C LEU A 218 -13.97 14.95 -11.57
N GLY A 219 -15.19 14.51 -11.26
CA GLY A 219 -16.29 14.41 -12.23
C GLY A 219 -16.67 15.77 -12.83
N PHE A 220 -16.63 16.84 -12.04
CA PHE A 220 -16.84 18.20 -12.53
C PHE A 220 -15.73 18.65 -13.49
N GLN A 221 -14.47 18.38 -13.14
CA GLN A 221 -13.30 18.76 -13.96
C GLN A 221 -13.13 17.89 -15.20
N LYS A 222 -13.58 16.62 -15.14
CA LYS A 222 -13.42 15.62 -16.20
C LYS A 222 -14.76 14.90 -16.47
N PRO A 223 -15.77 15.60 -17.02
CA PRO A 223 -17.10 15.04 -17.23
C PRO A 223 -17.10 13.82 -18.17
N GLN A 224 -16.12 13.69 -19.06
CA GLN A 224 -15.95 12.53 -19.94
C GLN A 224 -15.77 11.21 -19.18
N LEU A 225 -15.33 11.24 -17.91
CA LEU A 225 -15.21 10.03 -17.08
C LEU A 225 -16.57 9.51 -16.57
N LEU A 226 -17.62 10.33 -16.62
CA LEU A 226 -18.96 10.00 -16.12
C LEU A 226 -19.85 9.35 -17.18
N GLY A 227 -19.42 9.34 -18.44
CA GLY A 227 -20.24 8.92 -19.57
C GLY A 227 -21.49 9.80 -19.75
N ASN A 228 -22.54 9.26 -20.36
CA ASN A 228 -23.80 9.96 -20.60
C ASN A 228 -24.86 9.67 -19.53
N GLU A 229 -24.54 8.85 -18.54
CA GLU A 229 -25.50 8.28 -17.59
C GLU A 229 -25.52 9.02 -16.25
N TYR A 230 -24.42 9.69 -15.89
CA TYR A 230 -24.24 10.30 -14.58
C TYR A 230 -23.75 11.74 -14.69
N THR A 231 -24.18 12.57 -13.75
CA THR A 231 -23.62 13.89 -13.48
C THR A 231 -22.66 13.82 -12.29
N HIS A 232 -21.79 14.83 -12.16
CA HIS A 232 -20.83 14.89 -11.05
C HIS A 232 -21.48 15.07 -9.67
N VAL A 233 -22.79 15.36 -9.61
CA VAL A 233 -23.55 15.44 -8.35
C VAL A 233 -24.27 14.13 -8.04
N ASP A 234 -24.45 13.23 -9.03
CA ASP A 234 -25.10 11.95 -8.85
C ASP A 234 -24.23 11.03 -8.02
N TYR A 235 -24.78 10.59 -6.89
CA TYR A 235 -24.05 9.79 -5.93
C TYR A 235 -25.03 8.87 -5.21
N CYS A 236 -24.89 7.56 -5.41
CA CYS A 236 -25.77 6.57 -4.80
C CYS A 236 -25.70 6.66 -3.28
N ARG A 237 -26.85 6.94 -2.64
CA ARG A 237 -26.97 6.84 -1.20
C ARG A 237 -26.70 5.40 -0.75
N ARG A 238 -26.25 5.21 0.49
CA ARG A 238 -26.06 3.87 1.05
C ARG A 238 -27.37 3.07 0.93
N PRO A 239 -27.35 1.85 0.35
CA PRO A 239 -28.52 0.99 0.33
C PRO A 239 -28.97 0.66 1.74
N LEU A 240 -30.26 0.82 2.00
CA LEU A 240 -30.91 0.40 3.24
C LEU A 240 -31.61 -0.94 3.00
N ARG A 241 -32.00 -1.61 4.08
CA ARG A 241 -32.76 -2.88 4.00
C ARG A 241 -34.03 -2.74 3.14
N ASN A 242 -34.66 -1.56 3.14
CA ASN A 242 -35.84 -1.26 2.35
C ASN A 242 -35.57 -1.06 0.85
N ASP A 243 -34.30 -1.01 0.45
CA ASP A 243 -33.86 -0.84 -0.93
C ASP A 243 -33.53 -2.19 -1.62
N VAL A 244 -33.51 -3.30 -0.85
CA VAL A 244 -33.27 -4.64 -1.40
C VAL A 244 -34.34 -4.98 -2.45
N GLY A 245 -33.90 -5.34 -3.66
CA GLY A 245 -34.77 -5.66 -4.80
C GLY A 245 -35.32 -4.45 -5.56
N LYS A 246 -34.96 -3.21 -5.17
CA LYS A 246 -35.31 -1.99 -5.91
C LYS A 246 -34.13 -1.53 -6.76
N LYS A 247 -34.42 -0.99 -7.94
CA LYS A 247 -33.41 -0.27 -8.72
C LYS A 247 -33.02 0.99 -7.95
N MET A 248 -31.76 1.06 -7.54
CA MET A 248 -31.13 2.27 -7.03
C MET A 248 -30.32 2.85 -8.17
N LEU A 249 -30.58 4.13 -8.52
CA LEU A 249 -29.94 4.92 -9.60
C LEU A 249 -29.37 4.06 -10.73
#